data_AF-A0A7L0ZCM1-F1
#
_entry.id   AF-A0A7L0ZCM1-F1
#
_cell.length_a   1.000
_cell.length_b   1.000
_cell.length_c   1.000
_cell.angle_alpha   90.00
_cell.angle_beta   90.00
_cell.angle_gamma   90.00
#
_symmetry.space_group_name_H-M   'P 1'
#
loop_
_entity.id
_entity.type
_entity.pdbx_description
1 polymer ?
#
loop_
_entity_poly.entity_id
_entity_poly.type
_entity_poly.pdbx_seq_one_letter_code
_entity_poly.pdbx_strand_id
1 'polypeptide(L)'
;DPNNYYHRRNEMMTTDNLDFKHHNYKEMRQVGKEAGGWRVEGAGFSALLESGFHLLKILFHSVCHVFLKYFEPEFHYIAGAHGNEVLGRELILLLMQFMCQEYLAGNPRIVHLIEDTRIHLLPSVNPDGYDKAYKAGSELGGWSLGRWTQDGIDINNNFPDLNSLLWESEDQKKSKRKVPNHHIPIPDW
;
A
#
# COMPACT_ATOMS: atom_id res chain seq x y z
N ASP A 1 13.30 -24.80 -17.17
CA ASP A 1 13.42 -26.25 -17.05
C ASP A 1 12.23 -26.77 -16.22
N PRO A 2 11.32 -27.58 -16.79
CA PRO A 2 10.18 -28.12 -16.05
C PRO A 2 10.56 -29.09 -14.92
N ASN A 3 11.85 -29.42 -14.74
CA ASN A 3 12.35 -30.31 -13.69
C ASN A 3 13.07 -29.59 -12.53
N ASN A 4 12.94 -28.27 -12.39
CA ASN A 4 13.58 -27.58 -11.27
C ASN A 4 12.90 -27.93 -9.93
N TYR A 5 13.55 -28.80 -9.16
CA TYR A 5 13.11 -29.35 -7.87
C TYR A 5 12.69 -28.29 -6.83
N TYR A 6 13.23 -27.08 -6.93
CA TYR A 6 12.92 -25.97 -6.01
C TYR A 6 11.58 -25.28 -6.26
N HIS A 7 10.97 -25.41 -7.46
CA HIS A 7 9.67 -24.79 -7.74
C HIS A 7 8.52 -25.46 -6.97
N ARG A 8 8.58 -26.78 -6.76
CA ARG A 8 7.41 -27.56 -6.31
C ARG A 8 7.15 -27.53 -4.79
N ARG A 9 8.11 -27.07 -3.97
CA ARG A 9 7.99 -27.12 -2.49
C ARG A 9 7.47 -25.84 -1.83
N ASN A 10 7.52 -24.71 -2.52
CA ASN A 10 7.13 -23.41 -1.97
C ASN A 10 5.78 -22.90 -2.48
N GLU A 11 5.12 -23.62 -3.40
CA GLU A 11 3.76 -23.30 -3.83
C GLU A 11 2.77 -23.88 -2.81
N MET A 12 2.42 -23.09 -1.79
CA MET A 12 1.13 -23.26 -1.13
C MET A 12 0.06 -22.94 -2.17
N MET A 13 -0.58 -23.97 -2.72
CA MET A 13 -1.79 -23.78 -3.53
C MET A 13 -2.89 -23.33 -2.57
N THR A 14 -3.10 -22.02 -2.48
CA THR A 14 -4.24 -21.46 -1.74
C THR A 14 -5.52 -21.94 -2.42
N THR A 15 -6.54 -22.33 -1.64
CA THR A 15 -7.87 -22.64 -2.17
C THR A 15 -8.62 -21.37 -2.64
N ASP A 16 -8.09 -20.21 -2.29
CA ASP A 16 -8.67 -18.92 -2.58
C ASP A 16 -8.42 -18.55 -4.05
N ASN A 17 -9.48 -18.11 -4.74
CA ASN A 17 -9.41 -17.70 -6.14
C ASN A 17 -8.81 -16.29 -6.26
N LEU A 18 -7.56 -16.13 -5.84
CA LEU A 18 -6.80 -14.88 -5.87
C LEU A 18 -5.66 -14.98 -6.89
N ASP A 19 -5.34 -13.86 -7.56
CA ASP A 19 -4.28 -13.82 -8.58
C ASP A 19 -2.88 -13.76 -7.93
N PHE A 20 -2.32 -14.92 -7.57
CA PHE A 20 -0.96 -15.02 -7.00
C PHE A 20 0.12 -14.97 -8.08
N LYS A 21 0.58 -13.76 -8.39
CA LYS A 21 1.74 -13.51 -9.25
C LYS A 21 2.33 -12.12 -8.99
N HIS A 22 3.48 -11.83 -9.61
CA HIS A 22 3.97 -10.46 -9.70
C HIS A 22 3.26 -9.73 -10.83
N HIS A 23 2.56 -8.64 -10.52
CA HIS A 23 1.80 -7.87 -11.50
C HIS A 23 2.66 -6.75 -12.04
N ASN A 24 2.88 -6.71 -13.37
CA ASN A 24 3.45 -5.51 -13.99
C ASN A 24 2.49 -4.31 -13.86
N TYR A 25 2.94 -3.09 -14.18
CA TYR A 25 2.10 -1.90 -14.04
C TYR A 25 0.75 -1.96 -14.78
N LYS A 26 0.71 -2.56 -15.98
CA LYS A 26 -0.54 -2.70 -16.75
C LYS A 26 -1.49 -3.69 -16.08
N GLU A 27 -0.96 -4.82 -15.62
CA GLU A 27 -1.75 -5.84 -14.91
C GLU A 27 -2.29 -5.28 -13.59
N MET A 28 -1.46 -4.62 -12.78
CA MET A 28 -1.91 -3.97 -11.54
C MET A 28 -3.06 -2.99 -11.79
N ARG A 29 -2.97 -2.19 -12.87
CA ARG A 29 -4.06 -1.30 -13.27
C ARG A 29 -5.32 -2.06 -13.70
N GLN A 30 -5.17 -3.21 -14.33
CA GLN A 30 -6.28 -4.06 -14.73
C GLN A 30 -6.99 -4.62 -13.50
N VAL A 31 -6.25 -5.17 -12.52
CA VAL A 31 -6.82 -5.64 -11.25
C VAL A 31 -7.53 -4.49 -10.51
N GLY A 32 -6.93 -3.29 -10.49
CA GLY A 32 -7.59 -2.11 -9.90
C GLY A 32 -8.89 -1.71 -10.61
N LYS A 33 -8.94 -1.79 -11.96
CA LYS A 33 -10.17 -1.53 -12.72
C LYS A 33 -11.25 -2.57 -12.46
N GLU A 34 -10.87 -3.83 -12.39
CA GLU A 34 -11.77 -4.93 -12.05
C GLU A 34 -12.33 -4.69 -10.65
N ALA A 35 -11.48 -4.39 -9.66
CA ALA A 35 -11.87 -4.02 -8.30
C ALA A 35 -12.81 -2.79 -8.25
N GLY A 36 -12.56 -1.76 -9.05
CA GLY A 36 -13.44 -0.57 -9.13
C GLY A 36 -14.75 -0.78 -9.89
N GLY A 37 -14.88 -1.89 -10.63
CA GLY A 37 -16.11 -2.28 -11.32
C GLY A 37 -17.15 -2.92 -10.38
N TRP A 38 -16.73 -3.37 -9.21
CA TRP A 38 -17.65 -3.95 -8.23
C TRP A 38 -18.48 -2.83 -7.60
N ARG A 39 -19.80 -2.97 -7.67
CA ARG A 39 -20.77 -2.14 -6.94
C ARG A 39 -21.81 -3.07 -6.35
N VAL A 40 -22.00 -2.99 -5.05
CA VAL A 40 -23.05 -3.73 -4.33
C VAL A 40 -23.93 -2.68 -3.66
N GLU A 41 -25.24 -2.94 -3.56
CA GLU A 41 -26.14 -2.05 -2.81
C GLU A 41 -25.58 -1.82 -1.41
N GLY A 42 -25.19 -0.57 -1.10
CA GLY A 42 -24.57 -0.20 0.16
C GLY A 42 -23.05 0.01 0.13
N ALA A 43 -22.25 -0.69 -0.70
CA ALA A 43 -20.78 -0.51 -0.74
C ALA A 43 -20.16 -0.33 -2.14
N GLY A 44 -19.19 0.60 -2.18
CA GLY A 44 -18.58 1.13 -3.38
C GLY A 44 -17.07 0.95 -3.35
N PHE A 45 -16.58 0.28 -4.37
CA PHE A 45 -15.16 0.15 -4.61
C PHE A 45 -14.77 1.16 -5.70
N SER A 46 -13.76 1.99 -5.45
CA SER A 46 -13.31 2.98 -6.44
C SER A 46 -11.80 2.89 -6.61
N ALA A 47 -11.35 2.67 -7.83
CA ALA A 47 -9.94 2.82 -8.17
C ALA A 47 -9.73 4.20 -8.81
N LEU A 48 -8.98 5.05 -8.11
CA LEU A 48 -8.57 6.37 -8.56
C LEU A 48 -7.13 6.31 -9.06
N LEU A 49 -6.94 6.84 -10.26
CA LEU A 49 -5.63 7.01 -10.86
C LEU A 49 -5.26 8.48 -10.74
N GLU A 50 -4.16 8.75 -10.03
CA GLU A 50 -3.69 10.12 -9.89
C GLU A 50 -2.77 10.44 -11.07
N SER A 51 -3.21 11.39 -11.89
CA SER A 51 -2.51 11.82 -13.09
C SER A 51 -1.19 12.52 -12.74
N GLY A 52 -0.09 12.09 -13.35
CA GLY A 52 1.23 12.74 -13.22
C GLY A 52 2.29 11.86 -12.55
N PHE A 53 1.90 10.98 -11.63
CA PHE A 53 2.84 10.15 -10.84
C PHE A 53 2.68 8.64 -11.06
N HIS A 54 1.81 8.22 -11.99
CA HIS A 54 1.53 6.80 -12.23
C HIS A 54 1.04 6.06 -10.96
N LEU A 55 0.47 6.78 -10.01
CA LEU A 55 -0.03 6.20 -8.76
C LEU A 55 -1.42 5.61 -8.98
N LEU A 56 -1.61 4.40 -8.48
CA LEU A 56 -2.92 3.75 -8.40
C LEU A 56 -3.35 3.75 -6.95
N LYS A 57 -4.37 4.54 -6.62
CA LYS A 57 -4.99 4.56 -5.29
C LYS A 57 -6.34 3.86 -5.37
N ILE A 58 -6.55 2.88 -4.51
CA ILE A 58 -7.79 2.10 -4.46
C ILE A 58 -8.49 2.43 -3.16
N LEU A 59 -9.76 2.77 -3.25
CA LEU A 59 -10.61 3.21 -2.17
C LEU A 59 -11.71 2.17 -1.94
N PHE A 60 -11.81 1.72 -0.70
CA PHE A 60 -12.87 0.90 -0.17
C PHE A 60 -13.73 1.79 0.72
N HIS A 61 -15.01 1.96 0.37
CA HIS A 61 -15.95 2.71 1.18
C HIS A 61 -17.39 2.24 0.98
N SER A 62 -18.27 2.50 1.93
CA SER A 62 -19.71 2.33 1.73
C SER A 62 -20.24 3.37 0.71
N VAL A 63 -21.09 3.01 -0.28
CA VAL A 63 -21.65 3.97 -1.28
C VAL A 63 -22.51 5.03 -0.60
N CYS A 64 -23.06 4.74 0.58
CA CYS A 64 -23.76 5.76 1.37
C CYS A 64 -22.82 6.91 1.82
N HIS A 65 -21.50 6.74 1.67
CA HIS A 65 -20.44 7.57 2.26
C HIS A 65 -19.53 8.20 1.20
N VAL A 66 -20.11 8.80 0.16
CA VAL A 66 -19.34 9.62 -0.81
C VAL A 66 -18.76 10.88 -0.14
N PHE A 67 -19.36 11.33 0.97
CA PHE A 67 -18.88 12.43 1.80
C PHE A 67 -18.26 11.90 3.10
N LEU A 68 -17.21 12.57 3.58
CA LEU A 68 -16.62 12.35 4.91
C LEU A 68 -17.72 12.35 5.97
N LYS A 69 -17.93 11.22 6.64
CA LYS A 69 -18.86 11.10 7.75
C LYS A 69 -18.14 11.41 9.05
N TYR A 70 -18.75 12.23 9.91
CA TYR A 70 -18.28 12.37 11.29
C TYR A 70 -18.27 10.99 11.96
N PHE A 71 -17.19 10.67 12.68
CA PHE A 71 -16.98 9.40 13.40
C PHE A 71 -16.65 8.15 12.58
N GLU A 72 -16.35 8.28 11.28
CA GLU A 72 -15.77 7.17 10.50
C GLU A 72 -14.24 7.29 10.43
N PRO A 73 -13.47 6.34 10.97
CA PRO A 73 -12.02 6.35 10.85
C PRO A 73 -11.56 6.17 9.39
N GLU A 74 -10.55 6.94 8.99
CA GLU A 74 -9.84 6.72 7.74
C GLU A 74 -8.56 5.92 8.00
N PHE A 75 -8.36 4.88 7.21
CA PHE A 75 -7.20 4.00 7.29
C PHE A 75 -6.50 3.92 5.95
N HIS A 76 -5.17 3.86 5.93
CA HIS A 76 -4.44 3.60 4.70
C HIS A 76 -3.34 2.54 4.84
N TYR A 77 -3.18 1.75 3.79
CA TYR A 77 -1.98 0.96 3.54
C TYR A 77 -1.26 1.49 2.31
N ILE A 78 0.06 1.62 2.44
CA ILE A 78 0.94 2.11 1.40
C ILE A 78 2.08 1.10 1.24
N ALA A 79 2.38 0.71 0.00
CA ALA A 79 3.49 -0.15 -0.32
C ALA A 79 4.24 0.33 -1.58
N GLY A 80 5.38 -0.31 -1.85
CA GLY A 80 6.18 -0.04 -3.02
C GLY A 80 6.81 1.37 -3.02
N ALA A 81 7.17 1.92 -1.85
CA ALA A 81 7.98 3.13 -1.75
C ALA A 81 9.37 2.91 -2.37
N HIS A 82 9.97 1.75 -2.07
CA HIS A 82 11.05 1.20 -2.87
C HIS A 82 10.45 0.24 -3.90
N GLY A 83 10.74 0.47 -5.18
CA GLY A 83 10.12 -0.30 -6.25
C GLY A 83 10.53 -1.78 -6.25
N ASN A 84 11.70 -2.12 -5.72
CA ASN A 84 12.20 -3.49 -5.62
C ASN A 84 11.75 -4.26 -4.36
N GLU A 85 11.08 -3.60 -3.40
CA GLU A 85 10.51 -4.24 -2.21
C GLU A 85 9.07 -4.72 -2.51
N VAL A 86 8.97 -5.73 -3.39
CA VAL A 86 7.74 -6.10 -4.11
C VAL A 86 6.66 -6.73 -3.22
N LEU A 87 7.03 -7.41 -2.13
CA LEU A 87 6.08 -8.22 -1.35
C LEU A 87 4.86 -7.41 -0.86
N GLY A 88 5.08 -6.21 -0.33
CA GLY A 88 4.00 -5.37 0.18
C GLY A 88 3.00 -4.95 -0.91
N ARG A 89 3.49 -4.71 -2.13
CA ARG A 89 2.65 -4.38 -3.30
C ARG A 89 1.67 -5.50 -3.60
N GLU A 90 2.17 -6.73 -3.71
CA GLU A 90 1.34 -7.88 -4.05
C GLU A 90 0.38 -8.24 -2.90
N LEU A 91 0.81 -8.12 -1.64
CA LEU A 91 -0.08 -8.31 -0.48
C LEU A 91 -1.25 -7.32 -0.48
N ILE A 92 -1.04 -6.06 -0.87
CA ILE A 92 -2.12 -5.09 -1.00
C ILE A 92 -3.09 -5.45 -2.13
N LEU A 93 -2.60 -5.94 -3.27
CA LEU A 93 -3.44 -6.39 -4.38
C LEU A 93 -4.25 -7.65 -4.03
N LEU A 94 -3.66 -8.58 -3.29
CA LEU A 94 -4.33 -9.77 -2.77
C LEU A 94 -5.37 -9.39 -1.71
N LEU A 95 -5.03 -8.49 -0.78
CA LEU A 95 -5.96 -7.96 0.23
C LEU A 95 -7.18 -7.31 -0.43
N MET A 96 -6.97 -6.53 -1.48
CA MET A 96 -8.03 -5.92 -2.25
C MET A 96 -8.98 -6.98 -2.85
N GLN A 97 -8.45 -7.99 -3.55
CA GLN A 97 -9.24 -9.07 -4.13
C GLN A 97 -10.02 -9.84 -3.06
N PHE A 98 -9.35 -10.18 -1.96
CA PHE A 98 -9.94 -10.85 -0.80
C PHE A 98 -11.09 -10.04 -0.20
N MET A 99 -10.89 -8.75 0.06
CA MET A 99 -11.92 -7.87 0.60
C MET A 99 -13.15 -7.78 -0.31
N CYS A 100 -12.96 -7.69 -1.64
CA CYS A 100 -14.07 -7.69 -2.59
C CYS A 100 -14.84 -9.02 -2.57
N GLN A 101 -14.13 -10.16 -2.64
CA GLN A 101 -14.75 -11.49 -2.66
C GLN A 101 -15.52 -11.79 -1.37
N GLU A 102 -14.91 -11.53 -0.21
CA GLU A 102 -15.53 -11.80 1.09
C GLU A 102 -16.70 -10.86 1.40
N TYR A 103 -16.64 -9.61 0.92
CA TYR A 103 -17.77 -8.70 1.04
C TYR A 103 -18.98 -9.23 0.26
N LEU A 104 -18.78 -9.74 -0.97
CA LEU A 104 -19.85 -10.34 -1.78
C LEU A 104 -20.38 -11.65 -1.20
N ALA A 105 -19.50 -12.43 -0.58
CA ALA A 105 -19.88 -13.64 0.15
C ALA A 105 -20.68 -13.34 1.43
N GLY A 106 -20.78 -12.07 1.84
CA GLY A 106 -21.50 -11.65 3.04
C GLY A 106 -20.75 -11.99 4.33
N ASN A 107 -19.41 -12.06 4.30
CA ASN A 107 -18.62 -12.31 5.50
C ASN A 107 -18.83 -11.18 6.51
N PRO A 108 -19.40 -11.44 7.70
CA PRO A 108 -19.82 -10.40 8.64
C PRO A 108 -18.65 -9.53 9.11
N ARG A 109 -17.44 -10.10 9.19
CA ARG A 109 -16.23 -9.36 9.60
C ARG A 109 -15.81 -8.35 8.54
N ILE A 110 -15.85 -8.75 7.26
CA ILE A 110 -15.40 -7.88 6.15
C ILE A 110 -16.45 -6.83 5.82
N VAL A 111 -17.74 -7.19 5.90
CA VAL A 111 -18.84 -6.23 5.77
C VAL A 111 -18.71 -5.13 6.84
N HIS A 112 -18.62 -5.50 8.11
CA HIS A 112 -18.46 -4.53 9.21
C HIS A 112 -17.21 -3.66 9.04
N LEU A 113 -16.08 -4.26 8.63
CA LEU A 113 -14.83 -3.52 8.41
C LEU A 113 -14.97 -2.46 7.31
N ILE A 114 -15.66 -2.77 6.20
CA ILE A 114 -15.82 -1.86 5.05
C ILE A 114 -16.92 -0.81 5.30
N GLU A 115 -17.96 -1.15 6.07
CA GLU A 115 -19.06 -0.23 6.39
C GLU A 115 -18.67 0.81 7.45
N ASP A 116 -17.79 0.44 8.40
CA ASP A 116 -17.41 1.33 9.51
C ASP A 116 -16.03 1.97 9.36
N THR A 117 -15.27 1.65 8.30
CA THR A 117 -13.94 2.24 8.06
C THR A 117 -13.74 2.60 6.60
N ARG A 118 -13.24 3.82 6.35
CA ARG A 118 -12.82 4.23 5.02
C ARG A 118 -11.39 3.77 4.77
N ILE A 119 -11.22 2.78 3.89
CA ILE A 119 -9.92 2.13 3.68
C ILE A 119 -9.31 2.57 2.34
N HIS A 120 -8.08 3.07 2.39
CA HIS A 120 -7.29 3.49 1.23
C HIS A 120 -6.10 2.54 1.03
N LEU A 121 -6.04 1.88 -0.13
CA LEU A 121 -4.96 0.98 -0.51
C LEU A 121 -4.13 1.61 -1.63
N LEU A 122 -2.84 1.79 -1.40
CA LEU A 122 -1.87 2.29 -2.37
C LEU A 122 -0.79 1.23 -2.60
N PRO A 123 -0.99 0.30 -3.56
CA PRO A 123 -0.08 -0.82 -3.79
C PRO A 123 1.31 -0.41 -4.28
N SER A 124 1.47 0.76 -4.90
CA SER A 124 2.75 1.17 -5.49
C SER A 124 2.94 2.68 -5.50
N VAL A 125 3.83 3.18 -4.65
CA VAL A 125 4.29 4.58 -4.66
C VAL A 125 5.36 4.84 -5.71
N ASN A 126 6.23 3.87 -5.97
CA ASN A 126 7.33 3.94 -6.95
C ASN A 126 7.12 2.92 -8.08
N PRO A 127 6.14 3.13 -8.98
CA PRO A 127 5.87 2.22 -10.09
C PRO A 127 7.05 2.13 -11.08
N ASP A 128 7.80 3.22 -11.27
CA ASP A 128 8.94 3.26 -12.21
C ASP A 128 10.12 2.42 -11.72
N GLY A 129 10.43 2.49 -10.42
CA GLY A 129 11.43 1.66 -9.78
C GLY A 129 11.04 0.18 -9.86
N TYR A 130 9.77 -0.14 -9.64
CA TYR A 130 9.26 -1.50 -9.77
C TYR A 130 9.38 -2.02 -11.21
N ASP A 131 8.98 -1.25 -12.22
CA ASP A 131 9.08 -1.66 -13.62
C ASP A 131 10.53 -1.99 -14.03
N LYS A 132 11.52 -1.26 -13.47
CA LYS A 132 12.95 -1.58 -13.67
C LYS A 132 13.33 -2.90 -13.00
N ALA A 133 12.95 -3.11 -11.75
CA ALA A 133 13.23 -4.34 -11.01
C ALA A 133 12.54 -5.56 -11.65
N TYR A 134 11.27 -5.41 -12.05
CA TYR A 134 10.46 -6.44 -12.68
C TYR A 134 11.07 -6.92 -14.01
N LYS A 135 11.51 -5.99 -14.87
CA LYS A 135 12.15 -6.33 -16.15
C LYS A 135 13.49 -7.04 -16.00
N ALA A 136 14.26 -6.68 -14.97
CA ALA A 136 15.54 -7.33 -14.68
C ALA A 136 15.35 -8.74 -14.11
N GLY A 137 14.26 -8.97 -13.38
CA GLY A 137 13.98 -10.24 -12.72
C GLY A 137 14.75 -10.40 -11.39
N SER A 138 14.28 -11.34 -10.56
CA SER A 138 14.77 -11.54 -9.20
C SER A 138 16.27 -11.86 -9.14
N GLU A 139 16.79 -12.63 -10.10
CA GLU A 139 18.19 -13.08 -10.08
C GLU A 139 19.19 -11.97 -10.41
N LEU A 140 18.76 -10.92 -11.11
CA LEU A 140 19.60 -9.78 -11.51
C LEU A 140 19.28 -8.51 -10.69
N GLY A 141 18.22 -8.55 -9.88
CA GLY A 141 17.78 -7.48 -8.99
C GLY A 141 18.54 -7.50 -7.67
N GLY A 142 19.75 -6.94 -7.65
CA GLY A 142 20.44 -6.65 -6.39
C GLY A 142 19.66 -5.67 -5.50
N TRP A 143 20.18 -5.38 -4.31
CA TRP A 143 19.56 -4.48 -3.32
C TRP A 143 19.17 -3.08 -3.86
N SER A 144 19.88 -2.59 -4.87
CA SER A 144 19.79 -1.24 -5.41
C SER A 144 18.85 -1.09 -6.61
N LEU A 145 18.70 -2.13 -7.43
CA LEU A 145 18.04 -2.00 -8.72
C LEU A 145 16.53 -1.82 -8.55
N GLY A 146 16.02 -0.64 -8.90
CA GLY A 146 14.60 -0.29 -8.75
C GLY A 146 14.22 0.25 -7.37
N ARG A 147 15.19 0.50 -6.49
CA ARG A 147 14.94 1.10 -5.17
C ARG A 147 14.50 2.57 -5.26
N TRP A 148 15.29 3.38 -5.97
CA TRP A 148 15.07 4.82 -6.14
C TRP A 148 14.06 5.14 -7.25
N THR A 149 13.56 6.37 -7.29
CA THR A 149 12.78 6.90 -8.42
C THR A 149 13.63 6.99 -9.69
N GLN A 150 13.01 7.39 -10.81
CA GLN A 150 13.75 7.66 -12.05
C GLN A 150 14.85 8.72 -11.88
N ASP A 151 14.63 9.71 -11.00
CA ASP A 151 15.56 10.80 -10.72
C ASP A 151 16.62 10.44 -9.66
N GLY A 152 16.67 9.19 -9.20
CA GLY A 152 17.62 8.74 -8.18
C GLY A 152 17.26 9.16 -6.76
N ILE A 153 16.01 9.56 -6.51
CA ILE A 153 15.52 9.99 -5.19
C ILE A 153 15.04 8.76 -4.40
N ASP A 154 15.42 8.69 -3.14
CA ASP A 154 14.87 7.70 -2.21
C ASP A 154 13.63 8.30 -1.57
N ILE A 155 12.45 7.78 -1.90
CA ILE A 155 11.17 8.32 -1.44
C ILE A 155 11.10 8.36 0.09
N ASN A 156 11.62 7.33 0.76
CA ASN A 156 11.57 7.25 2.22
C ASN A 156 12.52 8.24 2.92
N ASN A 157 13.48 8.79 2.18
CA ASN A 157 14.37 9.85 2.67
C ASN A 157 14.03 11.24 2.10
N ASN A 158 12.88 11.38 1.42
CA ASN A 158 12.46 12.63 0.79
C ASN A 158 11.25 13.29 1.49
N PHE A 159 10.93 12.87 2.71
CA PHE A 159 9.93 13.54 3.55
C PHE A 159 10.55 14.72 4.28
N PRO A 160 9.79 15.81 4.54
CA PRO A 160 10.28 16.92 5.35
C PRO A 160 10.74 16.44 6.73
N ASP A 161 11.98 16.76 7.10
CA ASP A 161 12.51 16.45 8.41
C ASP A 161 12.00 17.44 9.46
N LEU A 162 10.93 17.05 10.14
CA LEU A 162 10.38 17.78 11.27
C LEU A 162 11.07 17.43 12.60
N ASN A 163 11.85 16.35 12.64
CA ASN A 163 12.53 15.91 13.86
C ASN A 163 13.65 16.88 14.21
N SER A 164 14.51 17.23 13.26
CA SER A 164 15.60 18.19 13.50
C SER A 164 15.06 19.54 13.99
N LEU A 165 14.00 20.05 13.36
CA LEU A 165 13.33 21.29 13.78
C LEU A 165 12.77 21.22 15.21
N LEU A 166 12.23 20.06 15.59
CA LEU A 166 11.70 19.82 16.93
C LEU A 166 12.82 19.83 17.98
N TRP A 167 13.89 19.05 17.75
CA TRP A 167 15.01 18.94 18.67
C TRP A 167 15.79 20.24 18.83
N GLU A 168 16.04 20.98 17.74
CA GLU A 168 16.67 22.31 17.80
C GLU A 168 15.87 23.30 18.66
N SER A 169 14.52 23.24 18.60
CA SER A 169 13.65 24.10 19.41
C SER A 169 13.69 23.74 20.90
N GLU A 170 13.84 22.45 21.22
CA GLU A 170 14.01 21.95 22.59
C GLU A 170 15.38 22.34 23.17
N ASP A 171 16.47 22.13 22.43
CA ASP A 171 17.83 22.50 22.83
C ASP A 171 17.95 24.01 23.10
N GLN A 172 17.34 24.83 22.24
CA GLN A 172 17.32 26.28 22.39
C GLN A 172 16.35 26.76 23.48
N LYS A 173 15.64 25.85 24.17
CA LYS A 173 14.59 26.13 25.18
C LYS A 173 13.53 27.12 24.67
N LYS A 174 13.30 27.14 23.35
CA LYS A 174 12.34 28.04 22.69
C LYS A 174 10.91 27.52 22.79
N SER A 175 10.74 26.22 23.05
CA SER A 175 9.43 25.61 23.28
C SER A 175 8.82 26.08 24.61
N LYS A 176 7.68 26.76 24.54
CA LYS A 176 6.86 27.13 25.71
C LYS A 176 6.03 25.95 26.24
N ARG A 177 6.06 24.78 25.59
CA ARG A 177 5.20 23.64 25.91
C ARG A 177 5.77 22.87 27.10
N LYS A 178 5.01 22.78 28.19
CA LYS A 178 5.37 22.04 29.42
C LYS A 178 5.06 20.54 29.38
N VAL A 179 4.31 20.10 28.37
CA VAL A 179 3.91 18.69 28.22
C VAL A 179 4.89 17.96 27.29
N PRO A 180 5.34 16.74 27.64
CA PRO A 180 6.16 15.92 26.76
C PRO A 180 5.48 15.73 25.41
N ASN A 181 6.22 15.87 24.33
CA ASN A 181 5.77 15.57 22.97
C ASN A 181 5.91 14.07 22.60
N HIS A 182 6.53 13.29 23.46
CA HIS A 182 6.73 11.86 23.32
C HIS A 182 6.11 11.12 24.51
N HIS A 183 5.49 9.97 24.23
CA HIS A 183 5.02 9.04 25.25
C HIS A 183 6.06 7.96 25.60
N ILE A 184 7.21 7.98 24.92
CA ILE A 184 8.32 7.04 25.10
C ILE A 184 9.51 7.85 25.60
N PRO A 185 10.11 7.52 26.75
CA PRO A 185 11.26 8.25 27.27
C PRO A 185 12.41 8.26 26.26
N ILE A 186 13.00 9.43 26.04
CA ILE A 186 14.21 9.57 25.24
C ILE A 186 15.35 8.91 26.03
N PRO A 187 16.12 7.99 25.42
CA PRO A 187 17.25 7.39 26.10
C PRO A 187 18.36 8.41 26.41
N ASP A 188 18.98 8.32 27.59
CA ASP A 188 20.05 9.24 28.07
C ASP A 188 21.45 8.98 27.44
N TRP A 189 21.55 8.19 26.36
CA TRP A 189 22.83 7.74 25.80
C TRP A 189 23.34 8.58 24.64
#